data_AF-V2US15-F1
#
_entry.id   AF-V2US15-F1
#
_cell.length_a   1.000
_cell.length_b   1.000
_cell.length_c   1.000
_cell.angle_alpha   90.00
_cell.angle_beta   90.00
_cell.angle_gamma   90.00
#
_symmetry.space_group_name_H-M   'P 1'
#
loop_
_entity.id
_entity.type
_entity.pdbx_description
1 polymer ?
#
loop_
_entity_poly.entity_id
_entity_poly.type
_entity_poly.pdbx_seq_one_letter_code
_entity_poly.pdbx_strand_id
1 'polypeptide(L)'
;MLRVVGLKVKFTICKTMMGTSVYNAFLSKWHSTINMQAKNFPNLPPQLPARGTAHSRAWFRQLLFLQGWSFEGEIPDLPKGVAILMPHTSNYDAWYALIGILGLGVKISVLGKASLFKTPLKPLLEQVDVIPIQRNSKSGFTEQAIQIMQSREKIWIGLAPEGTRKHAQDLKTGFYRIATGANVPIVMFALDYQKKVLRCLGALQPSGDYEQDLDKILTHYQGQFYPKRLEWLSEPLRKLL
;
A
#
# COMPACT_ATOMS: atom_id res chain seq x y z
N MET A 1 10.65 9.72 -26.65
CA MET A 1 9.99 10.35 -27.81
C MET A 1 9.12 9.38 -28.62
N LEU A 2 9.52 8.13 -28.83
CA LEU A 2 8.82 7.16 -29.71
C LEU A 2 7.50 6.56 -29.17
N ARG A 3 7.19 6.64 -27.86
CA ARG A 3 5.91 6.13 -27.31
C ARG A 3 4.76 7.14 -27.28
N VAL A 4 5.03 8.44 -27.47
CA VAL A 4 3.98 9.47 -27.62
C VAL A 4 3.36 9.42 -29.02
N VAL A 5 4.15 8.98 -30.01
CA VAL A 5 3.69 8.80 -31.40
C VAL A 5 2.74 7.60 -31.51
N GLY A 6 3.02 6.48 -30.83
CA GLY A 6 2.16 5.29 -30.87
C GLY A 6 0.77 5.46 -30.24
N LEU A 7 0.63 6.34 -29.24
CA LEU A 7 -0.69 6.67 -28.67
C LEU A 7 -1.50 7.55 -29.64
N LYS A 8 -0.87 8.56 -30.25
CA LYS A 8 -1.51 9.40 -31.28
C LYS A 8 -2.00 8.56 -32.47
N VAL A 9 -1.23 7.58 -32.94
CA VAL A 9 -1.63 6.72 -34.08
C VAL A 9 -2.86 5.87 -33.74
N LYS A 10 -2.97 5.29 -32.53
CA LYS A 10 -4.16 4.54 -32.11
C LYS A 10 -5.42 5.40 -31.98
N PHE A 11 -5.30 6.63 -31.50
CA PHE A 11 -6.44 7.56 -31.40
C PHE A 11 -6.91 8.09 -32.76
N THR A 12 -6.00 8.26 -33.71
CA THR A 12 -6.35 8.66 -35.09
C THR A 12 -7.15 7.58 -35.81
N ILE A 13 -6.76 6.30 -35.69
CA ILE A 13 -7.48 5.18 -36.33
C ILE A 13 -8.91 5.01 -35.76
N CYS A 14 -9.08 5.16 -34.45
CA CYS A 14 -10.41 5.15 -33.81
C CYS A 14 -11.33 6.29 -34.27
N LYS A 15 -10.78 7.49 -34.50
CA LYS A 15 -11.55 8.66 -34.97
C LYS A 15 -12.12 8.45 -36.38
N THR A 16 -11.39 7.75 -37.24
CA THR A 16 -11.80 7.45 -38.62
C THR A 16 -12.90 6.39 -38.69
N MET A 17 -12.98 5.46 -37.73
CA MET A 17 -13.97 4.37 -37.74
C MET A 17 -15.28 4.70 -36.98
N MET A 18 -15.26 5.57 -35.98
CA MET A 18 -16.43 5.82 -35.12
C MET A 18 -17.23 7.08 -35.48
N GLY A 19 -16.72 7.94 -36.38
CA GLY A 19 -17.32 9.25 -36.62
C GLY A 19 -17.07 10.23 -35.46
N THR A 20 -17.02 11.52 -35.78
CA THR A 20 -16.52 12.55 -34.86
C THR A 20 -17.36 12.70 -33.60
N SER A 21 -18.68 12.50 -33.70
CA SER A 21 -19.62 12.58 -32.57
C SER A 21 -19.41 11.45 -31.55
N VAL A 22 -19.30 10.20 -32.02
CA VAL A 22 -19.09 9.03 -31.14
C VAL A 22 -17.69 9.05 -30.53
N TYR A 23 -16.68 9.49 -31.28
CA TYR A 23 -15.33 9.68 -30.75
C TYR A 23 -15.27 10.76 -29.66
N ASN A 24 -15.96 11.89 -29.86
CA ASN A 24 -16.04 12.94 -28.85
C ASN A 24 -16.86 12.53 -27.62
N ALA A 25 -17.93 11.73 -27.80
CA ALA A 25 -18.68 11.15 -26.69
C ALA A 25 -17.86 10.10 -25.92
N PHE A 26 -17.10 9.26 -26.63
CA PHE A 26 -16.15 8.32 -26.02
C PHE A 26 -15.06 9.06 -25.26
N LEU A 27 -14.44 10.10 -25.84
CA LEU A 27 -13.44 10.91 -25.16
C LEU A 27 -14.03 11.70 -23.98
N SER A 28 -15.24 12.23 -24.10
CA SER A 28 -15.92 12.94 -23.02
C SER A 28 -16.25 11.98 -21.87
N LYS A 29 -16.76 10.78 -22.18
CA LYS A 29 -17.05 9.71 -21.21
C LYS A 29 -15.78 9.13 -20.61
N TRP A 30 -14.70 9.01 -21.38
CA TRP A 30 -13.38 8.59 -20.93
C TRP A 30 -12.74 9.63 -20.01
N HIS A 31 -12.76 10.91 -20.40
CA HIS A 31 -12.31 12.01 -19.55
C HIS A 31 -13.20 12.19 -18.31
N SER A 32 -14.51 11.97 -18.39
CA SER A 32 -15.40 12.06 -17.23
C SER A 32 -15.21 10.87 -16.29
N THR A 33 -15.05 9.65 -16.79
CA THR A 33 -14.77 8.45 -15.98
C THR A 33 -13.39 8.55 -15.32
N ILE A 34 -12.37 9.03 -16.05
CA ILE A 34 -11.05 9.34 -15.47
C ILE A 34 -11.16 10.49 -14.45
N ASN A 35 -11.89 11.57 -14.75
CA ASN A 35 -12.05 12.69 -13.81
C ASN A 35 -12.88 12.32 -12.58
N MET A 36 -13.76 11.33 -12.64
CA MET A 36 -14.59 10.89 -11.52
C MET A 36 -13.84 9.91 -10.61
N GLN A 37 -12.92 9.09 -11.16
CA GLN A 37 -12.04 8.21 -10.37
C GLN A 37 -10.73 8.88 -9.89
N ALA A 38 -10.26 9.96 -10.54
CA ALA A 38 -8.93 10.52 -10.30
C ALA A 38 -8.87 11.80 -9.44
N LYS A 39 -9.96 12.25 -8.80
CA LYS A 39 -9.96 13.60 -8.22
C LYS A 39 -9.48 13.76 -6.78
N ASN A 40 -9.56 12.77 -5.90
CA ASN A 40 -9.31 13.04 -4.48
C ASN A 40 -8.28 12.08 -3.87
N PHE A 41 -7.00 12.40 -4.04
CA PHE A 41 -6.03 11.99 -3.02
C PHE A 41 -6.32 12.83 -1.77
N PRO A 42 -6.52 12.21 -0.58
CA PRO A 42 -6.89 12.95 0.61
C PRO A 42 -5.76 13.91 1.03
N ASN A 43 -6.15 15.03 1.64
CA ASN A 43 -5.20 15.80 2.44
C ASN A 43 -4.73 14.91 3.59
N LEU A 44 -3.42 14.89 3.83
CA LEU A 44 -2.89 14.10 4.93
C LEU A 44 -3.34 14.73 6.25
N PRO A 45 -3.84 13.92 7.19
CA PRO A 45 -4.24 14.43 8.49
C PRO A 45 -2.99 14.75 9.34
N PRO A 46 -3.10 15.66 10.32
CA PRO A 46 -1.94 16.31 10.94
C PRO A 46 -1.08 15.38 11.82
N GLN A 47 -1.66 14.33 12.40
CA GLN A 47 -0.90 13.39 13.24
C GLN A 47 -0.11 12.37 12.44
N LEU A 48 -0.49 12.12 11.18
CA LEU A 48 0.14 11.09 10.36
C LEU A 48 1.65 11.34 10.15
N PRO A 49 2.50 10.30 10.25
CA PRO A 49 3.86 10.38 9.76
C PRO A 49 3.85 10.69 8.26
N ALA A 50 4.31 11.88 7.88
CA ALA A 50 4.28 12.36 6.50
C ALA A 50 5.68 12.49 5.88
N ARG A 51 5.74 12.44 4.55
CA ARG A 51 6.97 12.67 3.76
C ARG A 51 6.67 13.31 2.41
N GLY A 52 7.72 13.80 1.77
CA GLY A 52 7.68 14.38 0.43
C GLY A 52 7.06 15.78 0.39
N THR A 53 7.35 16.49 -0.69
CA THR A 53 6.81 17.83 -0.99
C THR A 53 5.53 17.73 -1.81
N ALA A 54 4.80 18.84 -1.97
CA ALA A 54 3.63 18.88 -2.84
C ALA A 54 3.95 18.42 -4.29
N HIS A 55 5.11 18.84 -4.80
CA HIS A 55 5.60 18.47 -6.14
C HIS A 55 5.91 16.98 -6.24
N SER A 56 6.66 16.42 -5.28
CA SER A 56 6.99 15.00 -5.32
C SER A 56 5.73 14.14 -5.20
N ARG A 57 4.82 14.48 -4.29
CA ARG A 57 3.53 13.79 -4.14
C ARG A 57 2.73 13.85 -5.44
N ALA A 58 2.60 15.03 -6.05
CA ALA A 58 1.94 15.19 -7.34
C ALA A 58 2.55 14.31 -8.43
N TRP A 59 3.89 14.23 -8.50
CA TRP A 59 4.57 13.39 -9.47
C TRP A 59 4.24 11.89 -9.31
N PHE A 60 4.31 11.36 -8.08
CA PHE A 60 3.96 9.97 -7.82
C PHE A 60 2.48 9.67 -8.03
N ARG A 61 1.59 10.62 -7.72
CA ARG A 61 0.15 10.51 -8.05
C ARG A 61 -0.06 10.36 -9.55
N GLN A 62 0.56 11.23 -10.35
CA GLN A 62 0.48 11.15 -11.81
C GLN A 62 1.07 9.84 -12.32
N LEU A 63 2.19 9.38 -11.78
CA LEU A 63 2.77 8.09 -12.15
C LEU A 63 1.83 6.91 -11.86
N LEU A 64 1.12 6.95 -10.73
CA LEU A 64 0.11 5.94 -10.36
C LEU A 64 -1.07 5.97 -11.34
N PHE A 65 -1.62 7.16 -11.59
CA PHE A 65 -2.74 7.37 -12.51
C PHE A 65 -2.43 6.96 -13.95
N LEU A 66 -1.22 7.26 -14.44
CA LEU A 66 -0.79 6.86 -15.78
C LEU A 66 -0.67 5.34 -15.94
N GLN A 67 -0.48 4.59 -14.85
CA GLN A 67 -0.53 3.13 -14.84
C GLN A 67 -1.98 2.58 -14.71
N GLY A 68 -2.96 3.49 -14.66
CA GLY A 68 -4.38 3.20 -14.48
C GLY A 68 -4.75 2.88 -13.05
N TRP A 69 -3.89 3.20 -12.08
CA TRP A 69 -4.14 2.96 -10.67
C TRP A 69 -4.70 4.18 -9.97
N SER A 70 -5.60 3.95 -9.01
CA SER A 70 -6.19 4.98 -8.16
C SER A 70 -6.06 4.60 -6.67
N PHE A 71 -6.48 5.51 -5.80
CA PHE A 71 -6.54 5.29 -4.37
C PHE A 71 -7.97 5.47 -3.87
N GLU A 72 -8.43 4.60 -2.96
CA GLU A 72 -9.74 4.67 -2.31
C GLU A 72 -9.59 4.52 -0.79
N GLY A 73 -10.52 5.12 -0.04
CA GLY A 73 -10.57 5.08 1.43
C GLY A 73 -9.94 6.29 2.10
N GLU A 74 -10.09 6.35 3.42
CA GLU A 74 -9.58 7.44 4.24
C GLU A 74 -8.35 6.98 5.03
N ILE A 75 -7.32 7.82 5.07
CA ILE A 75 -6.13 7.56 5.88
C ILE A 75 -6.44 8.02 7.31
N PRO A 76 -6.39 7.14 8.32
CA PRO A 76 -6.72 7.50 9.69
C PRO A 76 -5.69 8.48 10.27
N ASP A 77 -6.17 9.45 11.07
CA ASP A 77 -5.33 10.46 11.74
C ASP A 77 -4.64 9.89 12.98
N LEU A 78 -3.66 9.02 12.76
CA LEU A 78 -2.96 8.31 13.82
C LEU A 78 -1.46 8.61 13.79
N PRO A 79 -0.85 9.05 14.90
CA PRO A 79 0.59 9.28 14.96
C PRO A 79 1.38 7.97 14.86
N LYS A 80 0.81 6.86 15.35
CA LYS A 80 1.45 5.56 15.35
C LYS A 80 0.51 4.47 14.84
N GLY A 81 1.07 3.48 14.16
CA GLY A 81 0.29 2.35 13.67
C GLY A 81 1.14 1.27 13.01
N VAL A 82 0.62 0.05 12.97
CA VAL A 82 1.17 -1.04 12.18
C VAL A 82 0.39 -1.11 10.86
N ALA A 83 1.01 -0.70 9.76
CA ALA A 83 0.38 -0.75 8.44
C ALA A 83 0.59 -2.12 7.81
N ILE A 84 -0.50 -2.84 7.52
CA ILE A 84 -0.45 -4.13 6.83
C ILE A 84 -0.92 -4.01 5.39
N LEU A 85 -0.22 -4.70 4.48
CA LEU A 85 -0.61 -4.79 3.07
C LEU A 85 -0.89 -6.24 2.71
N MET A 86 -2.09 -6.49 2.19
CA MET A 86 -2.53 -7.79 1.67
C MET A 86 -3.47 -7.59 0.47
N PRO A 87 -3.47 -8.48 -0.53
CA PRO A 87 -2.57 -9.61 -0.70
C PRO A 87 -1.19 -9.19 -1.20
N HIS A 88 -0.16 -9.95 -0.83
CA HIS A 88 1.21 -9.82 -1.29
C HIS A 88 1.61 -11.05 -2.12
N THR A 89 1.19 -11.07 -3.38
CA THR A 89 1.37 -12.18 -4.33
C THR A 89 2.39 -11.87 -5.43
N SER A 90 3.05 -10.71 -5.40
CA SER A 90 3.96 -10.26 -6.46
C SER A 90 4.92 -9.16 -5.99
N ASN A 91 6.08 -9.04 -6.65
CA ASN A 91 6.94 -7.86 -6.47
C ASN A 91 6.27 -6.56 -6.92
N TYR A 92 5.32 -6.65 -7.86
CA TYR A 92 4.55 -5.49 -8.30
C TYR A 92 3.69 -4.91 -7.17
N ASP A 93 3.34 -5.69 -6.15
CA ASP A 93 2.57 -5.19 -5.01
C ASP A 93 3.38 -4.15 -4.24
N ALA A 94 4.67 -4.44 -4.01
CA ALA A 94 5.59 -3.50 -3.38
C ALA A 94 5.78 -2.23 -4.23
N TRP A 95 5.83 -2.38 -5.56
CA TRP A 95 5.93 -1.24 -6.48
C TRP A 95 4.71 -0.32 -6.40
N TYR A 96 3.50 -0.87 -6.54
CA TYR A 96 2.27 -0.08 -6.48
C TYR A 96 2.00 0.48 -5.09
N ALA A 97 2.27 -0.29 -4.04
CA ALA A 97 2.19 0.21 -2.68
C ALA A 97 3.15 1.38 -2.47
N LEU A 98 4.42 1.26 -2.89
CA LEU A 98 5.43 2.32 -2.76
C LEU A 98 5.02 3.60 -3.49
N ILE A 99 4.61 3.51 -4.76
CA ILE A 99 4.17 4.69 -5.51
C ILE A 99 2.92 5.29 -4.86
N GLY A 100 1.96 4.47 -4.44
CA GLY A 100 0.74 4.93 -3.78
C GLY A 100 1.03 5.71 -2.50
N ILE A 101 1.84 5.17 -1.59
CA ILE A 101 2.20 5.84 -0.33
C ILE A 101 3.06 7.08 -0.56
N LEU A 102 3.91 7.12 -1.61
CA LEU A 102 4.65 8.32 -2.00
C LEU A 102 3.74 9.39 -2.61
N GLY A 103 2.73 9.00 -3.38
CA GLY A 103 1.70 9.89 -3.94
C GLY A 103 0.78 10.48 -2.87
N LEU A 104 0.42 9.68 -1.87
CA LEU A 104 -0.27 10.15 -0.67
C LEU A 104 0.64 11.06 0.17
N GLY A 105 1.93 10.72 0.25
CA GLY A 105 2.88 11.35 1.15
C GLY A 105 2.90 10.74 2.55
N VAL A 106 2.39 9.52 2.71
CA VAL A 106 2.47 8.76 3.96
C VAL A 106 3.88 8.21 4.13
N LYS A 107 4.47 8.41 5.31
CA LYS A 107 5.75 7.85 5.71
C LYS A 107 5.52 6.53 6.45
N ILE A 108 5.83 5.42 5.79
CA ILE A 108 5.82 4.08 6.39
C ILE A 108 7.26 3.58 6.44
N SER A 109 7.71 3.25 7.64
CA SER A 109 9.01 2.67 7.91
C SER A 109 8.97 1.15 7.69
N VAL A 110 10.09 0.57 7.23
CA VAL A 110 10.20 -0.89 7.04
C VAL A 110 11.33 -1.42 7.90
N LEU A 111 11.12 -2.55 8.59
CA LEU A 111 12.16 -3.15 9.43
C LEU A 111 13.09 -4.04 8.60
N GLY A 112 14.33 -3.59 8.41
CA GLY A 112 15.34 -4.27 7.60
C GLY A 112 16.42 -4.95 8.45
N LYS A 113 17.03 -6.01 7.92
CA LYS A 113 18.16 -6.67 8.61
C LYS A 113 19.33 -5.69 8.77
N ALA A 114 19.85 -5.54 9.98
CA ALA A 114 20.94 -4.61 10.28
C ALA A 114 22.20 -4.80 9.39
N SER A 115 22.46 -6.01 8.89
CA SER A 115 23.58 -6.27 7.98
C SER A 115 23.48 -5.51 6.65
N LEU A 116 22.28 -5.13 6.20
CA LEU A 116 22.10 -4.34 4.97
C LEU A 116 22.72 -2.94 5.09
N PHE A 117 22.83 -2.42 6.31
CA PHE A 117 23.41 -1.11 6.62
C PHE A 117 24.94 -1.15 6.70
N LYS A 118 25.55 -2.32 6.55
CA LYS A 118 27.01 -2.49 6.40
C LYS A 118 27.45 -2.47 4.92
N THR A 119 26.55 -2.11 4.01
CA THR A 119 26.79 -2.07 2.57
C THR A 119 26.71 -0.63 2.04
N PRO A 120 27.21 -0.35 0.82
CA PRO A 120 27.04 0.96 0.17
C PRO A 120 25.58 1.39 -0.02
N LEU A 121 24.60 0.50 0.15
CA LEU A 121 23.17 0.81 0.07
C LEU A 121 22.64 1.57 1.29
N LYS A 122 23.43 1.71 2.37
CA LYS A 122 23.00 2.36 3.62
C LYS A 122 22.29 3.71 3.41
N PRO A 123 22.84 4.69 2.66
CA PRO A 123 22.19 5.99 2.50
C PRO A 123 20.81 5.88 1.83
N LEU A 124 20.67 4.96 0.87
CA LEU A 124 19.40 4.71 0.19
C LEU A 124 18.36 4.09 1.13
N LEU A 125 18.78 3.12 1.96
CA LEU A 125 17.91 2.47 2.94
C LEU A 125 17.42 3.48 4.00
N GLU A 126 18.30 4.35 4.47
CA GLU A 126 17.95 5.42 5.42
C GLU A 126 17.00 6.45 4.77
N GLN A 127 17.24 6.82 3.51
CA GLN A 127 16.39 7.77 2.78
C GLN A 127 14.95 7.27 2.59
N VAL A 128 14.77 5.95 2.41
CA VAL A 128 13.42 5.34 2.30
C VAL A 128 12.86 4.86 3.64
N ASP A 129 13.52 5.25 4.75
CA ASP A 129 13.11 5.00 6.13
C ASP A 129 13.06 3.51 6.52
N VAL A 130 14.00 2.72 5.99
CA VAL A 130 14.27 1.38 6.51
C VAL A 130 14.96 1.52 7.86
N ILE A 131 14.43 0.85 8.88
CA ILE A 131 14.98 0.85 10.24
C ILE A 131 15.74 -0.46 10.44
N PRO A 132 17.04 -0.42 10.82
CA PRO A 132 17.82 -1.62 11.07
C PRO A 132 17.33 -2.35 12.32
N ILE A 133 17.19 -3.67 12.22
CA ILE A 133 16.85 -4.55 13.34
C ILE A 133 17.80 -5.77 13.39
N GLN A 134 18.07 -6.24 14.60
CA GLN A 134 18.90 -7.41 14.84
C GLN A 134 18.01 -8.63 15.04
N ARG A 135 17.82 -9.46 14.00
CA ARG A 135 16.91 -10.62 14.11
C ARG A 135 17.40 -11.71 15.08
N ASN A 136 18.68 -11.69 15.46
CA ASN A 136 19.32 -12.69 16.32
C ASN A 136 19.71 -12.14 17.71
N SER A 137 19.20 -10.98 18.12
CA SER A 137 19.49 -10.42 19.45
C SER A 137 18.65 -11.09 20.55
N LYS A 138 19.07 -10.90 21.80
CA LYS A 138 18.31 -11.35 22.99
C LYS A 138 16.89 -10.78 23.02
N SER A 139 16.71 -9.54 22.57
CA SER A 139 15.40 -8.98 22.24
C SER A 139 14.98 -9.46 20.85
N GLY A 140 13.88 -10.21 20.75
CA GLY A 140 13.36 -10.70 19.47
C GLY A 140 12.93 -9.58 18.52
N PHE A 141 12.57 -9.93 17.28
CA PHE A 141 12.09 -8.99 16.25
C PHE A 141 10.94 -8.09 16.74
N THR A 142 9.92 -8.69 17.36
CA THR A 142 8.73 -7.98 17.85
C THR A 142 9.08 -6.97 18.93
N GLU A 143 9.93 -7.36 19.89
CA GLU A 143 10.32 -6.50 21.00
C GLU A 143 11.06 -5.25 20.52
N GLN A 144 12.01 -5.42 19.60
CA GLN A 144 12.70 -4.28 18.99
C GLN A 144 11.73 -3.36 18.24
N ALA A 145 10.78 -3.92 17.49
CA ALA A 145 9.77 -3.13 16.79
C ALA A 145 8.92 -2.31 17.76
N ILE A 146 8.48 -2.91 18.88
CA ILE A 146 7.73 -2.23 19.94
C ILE A 146 8.53 -1.06 20.52
N GLN A 147 9.80 -1.29 20.87
CA GLN A 147 10.69 -0.25 21.41
C GLN A 147 10.90 0.90 20.41
N ILE A 148 11.07 0.59 19.12
CA ILE A 148 11.16 1.59 18.05
C ILE A 148 9.87 2.42 17.97
N MET A 149 8.70 1.78 18.04
CA MET A 149 7.42 2.51 18.00
C MET A 149 7.21 3.38 19.24
N GLN A 150 7.60 2.92 20.42
CA GLN A 150 7.48 3.67 21.67
C GLN A 150 8.41 4.89 21.70
N SER A 151 9.64 4.76 21.19
CA SER A 151 10.66 5.82 21.19
C SER A 151 10.43 6.98 20.22
N ARG A 152 9.47 6.89 19.30
CA ARG A 152 9.17 7.95 18.33
C ARG A 152 7.79 8.53 18.59
N GLU A 153 7.61 9.83 18.44
CA GLU A 153 6.27 10.45 18.54
C GLU A 153 5.34 9.99 17.41
N LYS A 154 5.87 9.96 16.17
CA LYS A 154 5.13 9.58 14.95
C LYS A 154 5.87 8.49 14.18
N ILE A 155 5.25 7.33 14.00
CA ILE A 155 5.81 6.23 13.20
C ILE A 155 4.74 5.22 12.79
N TRP A 156 4.72 4.89 11.49
CA TRP A 156 4.00 3.72 10.99
C TRP A 156 4.99 2.66 10.52
N ILE A 157 4.82 1.42 10.95
CA ILE A 157 5.66 0.30 10.50
C ILE A 157 4.87 -0.57 9.51
N GLY A 158 5.44 -0.75 8.32
CA GLY A 158 4.86 -1.54 7.23
C GLY A 158 5.24 -3.00 7.28
N LEU A 159 4.25 -3.90 7.20
CA LEU A 159 4.43 -5.35 7.21
C LEU A 159 3.51 -6.04 6.18
N ALA A 160 3.94 -7.20 5.68
CA ALA A 160 3.08 -8.12 4.94
C ALA A 160 2.78 -9.33 5.85
N PRO A 161 1.54 -9.45 6.39
CA PRO A 161 1.19 -10.52 7.33
C PRO A 161 1.44 -11.93 6.79
N GLU A 162 1.29 -12.13 5.48
CA GLU A 162 1.51 -13.43 4.82
C GLU A 162 2.96 -13.92 4.98
N GLY A 163 3.94 -13.02 5.15
CA GLY A 163 5.36 -13.35 5.38
C GLY A 163 6.08 -14.01 4.19
N THR A 164 5.34 -14.44 3.17
CA THR A 164 5.82 -14.97 1.90
C THR A 164 4.90 -14.48 0.78
N ARG A 165 5.44 -14.45 -0.45
CA ARG A 165 4.64 -14.13 -1.64
C ARG A 165 3.95 -15.33 -2.25
N LYS A 166 4.25 -16.54 -1.78
CA LYS A 166 3.81 -17.80 -2.38
C LYS A 166 3.03 -18.58 -1.35
N HIS A 167 1.70 -18.51 -1.45
CA HIS A 167 0.76 -19.43 -0.82
C HIS A 167 1.01 -19.64 0.67
N ALA A 168 0.83 -18.57 1.46
CA ALA A 168 0.93 -18.69 2.91
C ALA A 168 -0.28 -19.48 3.44
N GLN A 169 -0.02 -20.56 4.19
CA GLN A 169 -1.06 -21.34 4.88
C GLN A 169 -1.77 -20.51 5.96
N ASP A 170 -0.99 -19.67 6.67
CA ASP A 170 -1.49 -18.81 7.75
C ASP A 170 -0.83 -17.43 7.69
N LEU A 171 -1.49 -16.43 8.29
CA LEU A 171 -0.87 -15.13 8.53
C LEU A 171 0.08 -15.22 9.74
N LYS A 172 1.24 -14.56 9.63
CA LYS A 172 2.20 -14.46 10.74
C LYS A 172 1.65 -13.49 11.79
N THR A 173 1.65 -13.88 13.05
CA THR A 173 1.14 -13.07 14.18
C THR A 173 2.01 -11.86 14.55
N GLY A 174 3.16 -11.69 13.89
CA GLY A 174 4.14 -10.64 14.23
C GLY A 174 3.57 -9.22 14.15
N PHE A 175 2.75 -8.90 13.15
CA PHE A 175 2.12 -7.58 13.03
C PHE A 175 1.20 -7.29 14.22
N TYR A 176 0.40 -8.29 14.61
CA TYR A 176 -0.55 -8.18 15.71
C TYR A 176 0.18 -8.02 17.05
N ARG A 177 1.18 -8.87 17.32
CA ARG A 177 2.00 -8.78 18.54
C ARG A 177 2.70 -7.43 18.68
N ILE A 178 3.18 -6.84 17.58
CA ILE A 178 3.78 -5.50 17.60
C ILE A 178 2.71 -4.45 17.93
N ALA A 179 1.55 -4.51 17.26
CA ALA A 179 0.48 -3.56 17.47
C ALA A 179 -0.06 -3.59 18.92
N THR A 180 -0.31 -4.79 19.46
CA THR A 180 -0.74 -4.99 20.85
C THR A 180 0.32 -4.52 21.84
N GLY A 181 1.59 -4.94 21.67
CA GLY A 181 2.67 -4.59 22.60
C GLY A 181 3.05 -3.11 22.59
N ALA A 182 2.89 -2.43 21.45
CA ALA A 182 3.08 -0.98 21.35
C ALA A 182 1.80 -0.18 21.69
N ASN A 183 0.67 -0.85 21.91
CA ASN A 183 -0.66 -0.26 22.08
C ASN A 183 -1.02 0.73 20.96
N VAL A 184 -0.96 0.26 19.72
CA VAL A 184 -1.23 1.06 18.51
C VAL A 184 -2.20 0.35 17.57
N PRO A 185 -2.96 1.09 16.74
CA PRO A 185 -3.84 0.47 15.76
C PRO A 185 -3.10 -0.26 14.63
N ILE A 186 -3.78 -1.24 14.04
CA ILE A 186 -3.41 -1.90 12.79
C ILE A 186 -4.15 -1.20 11.66
N VAL A 187 -3.41 -0.60 10.72
CA VAL A 187 -3.98 0.07 9.54
C VAL A 187 -3.94 -0.88 8.35
N MET A 188 -5.09 -1.12 7.74
CA MET A 188 -5.26 -2.16 6.73
C MET A 188 -5.21 -1.55 5.33
N PHE A 189 -4.33 -2.07 4.48
CA PHE A 189 -4.25 -1.71 3.07
C PHE A 189 -4.50 -2.92 2.17
N ALA A 190 -5.17 -2.68 1.05
CA ALA A 190 -5.45 -3.67 0.04
C ALA A 190 -5.09 -3.23 -1.38
N LEU A 191 -4.70 -4.19 -2.21
CA LEU A 191 -4.55 -4.01 -3.65
C LEU A 191 -5.63 -4.80 -4.38
N ASP A 192 -6.29 -4.13 -5.32
CA ASP A 192 -7.25 -4.73 -6.23
C ASP A 192 -6.74 -4.57 -7.66
N TYR A 193 -6.22 -5.64 -8.24
CA TYR A 193 -5.68 -5.64 -9.59
C TYR A 193 -6.75 -5.67 -10.69
N GLN A 194 -7.99 -6.06 -10.38
CA GLN A 194 -9.09 -5.99 -11.34
C GLN A 194 -9.54 -4.54 -11.51
N LYS A 195 -9.74 -3.83 -10.40
CA LYS A 195 -10.16 -2.41 -10.39
C LYS A 195 -8.97 -1.45 -10.48
N LYS A 196 -7.74 -1.94 -10.29
CA LYS A 196 -6.50 -1.16 -10.17
C LYS A 196 -6.60 -0.08 -9.08
N VAL A 197 -6.88 -0.52 -7.85
CA VAL A 197 -7.05 0.37 -6.71
C VAL A 197 -6.13 -0.05 -5.57
N LEU A 198 -5.43 0.92 -4.97
CA LEU A 198 -4.87 0.79 -3.63
C LEU A 198 -5.89 1.33 -2.62
N ARG A 199 -6.35 0.49 -1.70
CA ARG A 199 -7.35 0.86 -0.69
C ARG A 199 -6.73 1.01 0.68
N CYS A 200 -7.15 2.02 1.44
CA CYS A 200 -7.10 1.97 2.89
C CYS A 200 -8.46 1.48 3.41
N LEU A 201 -8.45 0.37 4.14
CA LEU A 201 -9.67 -0.30 4.63
C LEU A 201 -10.06 0.15 6.04
N GLY A 202 -9.34 1.14 6.59
CA GLY A 202 -9.49 1.63 7.94
C GLY A 202 -8.41 1.12 8.89
N ALA A 203 -8.68 1.27 10.19
CA ALA A 203 -7.80 0.83 11.26
C ALA A 203 -8.58 0.05 12.32
N LEU A 204 -7.92 -0.91 12.94
CA LEU A 204 -8.44 -1.71 14.04
C LEU A 204 -7.49 -1.62 15.23
N GLN A 205 -8.02 -1.27 16.41
CA GLN A 205 -7.28 -1.34 17.66
C GLN A 205 -7.32 -2.79 18.16
N PRO A 206 -6.17 -3.46 18.38
CA PRO A 206 -6.15 -4.81 18.95
C PRO A 206 -6.79 -4.85 20.34
N SER A 207 -7.73 -5.75 20.54
CA SER A 207 -8.38 -6.08 21.81
C SER A 207 -7.50 -6.94 22.72
N GLY A 208 -6.54 -7.67 22.12
CA GLY A 208 -5.75 -8.69 22.79
C GLY A 208 -6.17 -10.12 22.43
N ASP A 209 -7.38 -10.30 21.88
CA ASP A 209 -7.85 -11.58 21.33
C ASP A 209 -7.50 -11.66 19.83
N TYR A 210 -6.44 -12.41 19.52
CA TYR A 210 -5.94 -12.50 18.15
C TYR A 210 -6.95 -13.11 17.17
N GLU A 211 -7.65 -14.17 17.56
CA GLU A 211 -8.57 -14.86 16.64
C GLU A 211 -9.78 -13.98 16.34
N GLN A 212 -10.38 -13.37 17.37
CA GLN A 212 -11.50 -12.47 17.19
C GLN A 212 -11.12 -11.26 16.33
N ASP A 213 -9.96 -10.66 16.57
CA ASP A 213 -9.53 -9.49 15.81
C ASP A 213 -9.06 -9.85 14.40
N LEU A 214 -8.51 -11.05 14.20
CA LEU A 214 -8.19 -11.55 12.88
C LEU A 214 -9.46 -11.68 12.03
N ASP A 215 -10.54 -12.23 12.57
CA ASP A 215 -11.83 -12.32 11.87
C ASP A 215 -12.37 -10.94 11.48
N LYS A 216 -12.28 -9.96 12.39
CA LYS A 216 -12.65 -8.56 12.10
C LYS A 216 -11.76 -7.99 10.99
N ILE A 217 -10.44 -8.17 11.06
CA ILE A 217 -9.50 -7.74 10.03
C ILE A 217 -9.89 -8.35 8.69
N LEU A 218 -10.11 -9.67 8.62
CA LEU A 218 -10.48 -10.36 7.38
C LEU A 218 -11.83 -9.88 6.82
N THR A 219 -12.79 -9.52 7.69
CA THR A 219 -14.07 -8.91 7.28
C THR A 219 -13.85 -7.61 6.50
N HIS A 220 -12.88 -6.77 6.90
CA HIS A 220 -12.53 -5.55 6.14
C HIS A 220 -11.97 -5.86 4.74
N TYR A 221 -11.37 -7.03 4.54
CA TYR A 221 -10.83 -7.44 3.24
C TYR A 221 -11.89 -8.04 2.30
N GLN A 222 -13.02 -8.53 2.82
CA GLN A 222 -14.03 -9.21 2.01
C GLN A 222 -14.57 -8.32 0.88
N GLY A 223 -14.37 -8.75 -0.38
CA GLY A 223 -14.78 -8.00 -1.58
C GLY A 223 -13.95 -6.73 -1.87
N GLN A 224 -12.87 -6.47 -1.12
CA GLN A 224 -12.08 -5.25 -1.21
C GLN A 224 -10.72 -5.42 -1.90
N PHE A 225 -10.35 -6.62 -2.32
CA PHE A 225 -9.07 -6.90 -2.96
C PHE A 225 -9.21 -7.86 -4.14
N TYR A 226 -8.17 -7.88 -4.99
CA TYR A 226 -7.98 -8.93 -5.98
C TYR A 226 -6.47 -9.06 -6.27
N PRO A 227 -5.85 -10.25 -6.11
CA PRO A 227 -4.41 -10.41 -6.20
C PRO A 227 -3.87 -10.30 -7.63
N LYS A 228 -2.56 -10.04 -7.75
CA LYS A 228 -1.89 -10.15 -9.06
C LYS A 228 -1.76 -11.60 -9.52
N ARG A 229 -1.52 -12.52 -8.58
CA ARG A 229 -1.38 -13.96 -8.79
C ARG A 229 -2.31 -14.70 -7.84
N LEU A 230 -3.44 -15.15 -8.38
CA LEU A 230 -4.48 -15.84 -7.62
C LEU A 230 -3.95 -17.14 -7.00
N GLU A 231 -3.09 -17.84 -7.73
CA GLU A 231 -2.49 -19.10 -7.33
C GLU A 231 -1.56 -18.96 -6.10
N TRP A 232 -1.06 -17.75 -5.82
CA TRP A 232 -0.15 -17.47 -4.71
C TRP A 232 -0.82 -16.83 -3.51
N LEU A 233 -2.12 -16.56 -3.59
CA LEU A 233 -2.88 -16.00 -2.48
C LEU A 233 -2.80 -16.89 -1.24
N SER A 234 -2.65 -16.28 -0.06
CA SER A 234 -2.72 -17.01 1.20
C SER A 234 -4.09 -17.65 1.44
N GLU A 235 -4.11 -18.75 2.19
CA GLU A 235 -5.34 -19.48 2.49
C GLU A 235 -6.40 -18.63 3.22
N PRO A 236 -6.07 -17.79 4.22
CA PRO A 236 -7.06 -16.92 4.85
C PRO A 236 -7.75 -15.97 3.86
N LEU A 237 -7.00 -15.39 2.91
CA LEU A 237 -7.57 -14.49 1.90
C LEU A 237 -8.30 -15.26 0.79
N ARG A 238 -7.85 -16.46 0.45
CA ARG A 238 -8.52 -17.31 -0.56
C ARG A 238 -9.95 -17.66 -0.16
N LYS A 239 -10.19 -17.85 1.14
CA LYS A 239 -11.54 -18.09 1.69
C LYS A 239 -12.49 -16.89 1.56
N LEU A 240 -11.98 -15.70 1.22
CA LEU A 240 -12.76 -14.46 1.06
C LEU A 240 -13.12 -14.15 -0.41
N LEU A 241 -12.62 -14.93 -1.36
CA LEU A 241 -12.87 -14.75 -2.79
C LEU A 241 -14.13 -15.48 -3.28
#